data_AF-A0A6F9B1Y2-F1
#
_entry.id   AF-A0A6F9B1Y2-F1
#
_cell.length_a   1.000
_cell.length_b   1.000
_cell.length_c   1.000
_cell.angle_alpha   90.00
_cell.angle_beta   90.00
_cell.angle_gamma   90.00
#
_symmetry.space_group_name_H-M   'P 1'
#
loop_
_entity.id
_entity.type
_entity.pdbx_description
1 polymer ?
#
loop_
_entity_poly.entity_id
_entity_poly.type
_entity_poly.pdbx_seq_one_letter_code
_entity_poly.pdbx_strand_id
1 'polypeptide(L)'
;CLSPDLIPPGVCNLLNSSTIYANNEVSLAEVDIYGFDYDYDYTLTLYSNALNTMIYNTARDFLIEHYKYPEGIRQYYYISNFAAQDLHYDIQKGLLMKIDAFHYIQLQTVY
;
A
#
# COMPACT_ATOMS: atom_id res chain seq x y z
N CYS A 1 -16.89 -2.04 -7.63
CA CYS A 1 -17.76 -1.79 -6.47
C CYS A 1 -18.17 -3.12 -5.88
N LEU A 2 -17.94 -3.34 -4.58
CA LEU A 2 -18.47 -4.48 -3.82
C LEU A 2 -20.00 -4.33 -3.69
N SER A 3 -20.71 -5.44 -3.43
CA SER A 3 -22.18 -5.48 -3.54
C SER A 3 -22.86 -4.43 -2.64
N PRO A 4 -23.99 -3.84 -3.09
CA PRO A 4 -24.68 -2.74 -2.40
C PRO A 4 -25.33 -3.13 -1.07
N ASP A 5 -25.26 -4.38 -0.64
CA ASP A 5 -26.00 -4.90 0.53
C ASP A 5 -25.26 -4.72 1.86
N LEU A 6 -23.99 -4.27 1.84
CA LEU A 6 -23.18 -4.05 3.05
C LEU A 6 -23.08 -2.58 3.49
N ILE A 7 -23.79 -1.66 2.83
CA ILE A 7 -23.61 -0.23 3.03
C ILE A 7 -24.89 0.39 3.61
N PRO A 8 -24.85 1.00 4.82
CA PRO A 8 -25.99 1.72 5.38
C PRO A 8 -26.50 2.84 4.44
N PRO A 9 -27.83 3.05 4.34
CA PRO A 9 -28.39 4.11 3.51
C PRO A 9 -27.93 5.49 4.01
N GLY A 10 -27.16 6.20 3.18
CA GLY A 10 -26.51 7.48 3.50
C GLY A 10 -25.03 7.55 3.12
N VAL A 11 -24.40 6.41 2.83
CA VAL A 11 -22.97 6.30 2.53
C VAL A 11 -22.61 6.58 1.06
N CYS A 12 -23.58 6.81 0.17
CA CYS A 12 -23.28 7.12 -1.23
C CYS A 12 -22.51 8.44 -1.44
N ASN A 13 -22.40 9.29 -0.42
CA ASN A 13 -21.55 10.50 -0.43
C ASN A 13 -20.08 10.23 -0.03
N LEU A 14 -19.67 8.99 0.30
CA LEU A 14 -18.31 8.69 0.79
C LEU A 14 -17.19 8.73 -0.28
N LEU A 15 -17.51 9.06 -1.53
CA LEU A 15 -16.55 9.07 -2.63
C LEU A 15 -16.18 10.49 -3.09
N ASN A 16 -16.31 11.50 -2.22
CA ASN A 16 -15.76 12.81 -2.52
C ASN A 16 -14.26 12.81 -2.18
N SER A 17 -13.42 12.94 -3.20
CA SER A 17 -11.95 13.00 -3.06
C SER A 17 -11.45 14.18 -2.23
N SER A 18 -12.32 15.16 -1.94
CA SER A 18 -12.01 16.34 -1.13
C SER A 18 -12.48 16.23 0.32
N THR A 19 -13.06 15.10 0.74
CA THR A 19 -13.50 14.93 2.13
C THR A 19 -12.32 14.73 3.07
N ILE A 20 -12.28 15.49 4.15
CA ILE A 20 -11.28 15.39 5.22
C ILE A 20 -11.89 14.64 6.41
N TYR A 21 -11.22 13.59 6.88
CA TYR A 21 -11.64 12.80 8.04
C TYR A 21 -10.74 13.12 9.25
N ALA A 22 -11.36 13.39 10.41
CA ALA A 22 -10.65 13.71 11.65
C ALA A 22 -10.72 12.54 12.63
N ASN A 23 -9.56 12.01 13.03
CA ASN A 23 -9.49 11.01 14.10
C ASN A 23 -9.50 11.66 15.50
N ASN A 24 -8.95 12.88 15.60
CA ASN A 24 -8.84 13.67 16.82
C ASN A 24 -9.26 15.11 16.53
N GLU A 25 -9.59 15.88 17.58
CA GLU A 25 -9.82 17.32 17.47
C GLU A 25 -8.52 18.05 17.13
N VAL A 26 -8.56 18.87 16.08
CA VAL A 26 -7.43 19.73 15.65
C VAL A 26 -7.98 21.07 15.20
N SER A 27 -7.48 22.16 15.79
CA SER A 27 -7.80 23.53 15.40
C SER A 27 -6.77 24.06 14.41
N LEU A 28 -7.14 24.18 13.13
CA LEU A 28 -6.24 24.74 12.10
C LEU A 28 -5.94 26.23 12.31
N ALA A 29 -6.75 26.93 13.11
CA ALA A 29 -6.51 28.33 13.47
C ALA A 29 -5.29 28.52 14.40
N GLU A 30 -4.87 27.46 15.08
CA GLU A 30 -3.70 27.45 15.97
C GLU A 30 -2.44 26.92 15.28
N VAL A 31 -2.52 26.58 13.98
CA VAL A 31 -1.40 26.03 13.20
C VAL A 31 -0.79 27.12 12.32
N ASP A 32 0.42 27.56 12.68
CA ASP A 32 1.15 28.60 11.94
C ASP A 32 1.94 28.07 10.73
N ILE A 33 2.41 26.81 10.79
CA ILE A 33 3.30 26.22 9.80
C ILE A 33 2.76 24.86 9.35
N TYR A 34 2.63 24.70 8.04
CA TYR A 34 2.23 23.44 7.40
C TYR A 34 3.44 22.82 6.70
N GLY A 35 3.93 21.72 7.25
CA GLY A 35 4.94 20.89 6.60
C GLY A 35 4.27 19.89 5.67
N PHE A 36 4.73 19.84 4.42
CA PHE A 36 4.32 18.81 3.47
C PHE A 36 5.50 17.90 3.21
N ASP A 37 5.26 16.59 3.32
CA ASP A 37 6.23 15.61 2.91
C ASP A 37 6.40 15.64 1.38
N TYR A 38 7.66 15.63 0.94
CA TYR A 38 8.04 15.61 -0.46
C TYR A 38 8.36 14.20 -0.95
N ASP A 39 8.52 13.24 -0.03
CA ASP A 39 8.96 11.89 -0.34
C ASP A 39 7.88 11.07 -1.07
N TYR A 40 8.26 9.87 -1.52
CA TYR A 40 7.57 9.02 -2.49
C TYR A 40 6.13 8.57 -2.15
N ASP A 41 5.56 9.04 -1.04
CA ASP A 41 4.29 8.62 -0.47
C ASP A 41 3.09 9.44 -0.95
N TYR A 42 3.11 9.86 -2.23
CA TYR A 42 1.95 10.44 -2.92
C TYR A 42 1.34 11.70 -2.26
N THR A 43 2.07 12.38 -1.38
CA THR A 43 1.57 13.56 -0.63
C THR A 43 1.46 14.80 -1.52
N LEU A 44 2.56 15.18 -2.20
CA LEU A 44 2.56 16.29 -3.16
C LEU A 44 2.75 15.83 -4.61
N THR A 45 3.42 14.70 -4.82
CA THR A 45 3.79 14.20 -6.13
C THR A 45 3.10 12.88 -6.42
N LEU A 46 2.30 12.86 -7.48
CA LEU A 46 1.67 11.64 -7.98
C LEU A 46 2.65 10.90 -8.90
N TYR A 47 3.22 9.80 -8.41
CA TYR A 47 4.03 8.94 -9.25
C TYR A 47 3.16 8.10 -10.17
N SER A 48 3.60 7.96 -11.43
CA SER A 48 2.91 7.10 -12.38
C SER A 48 2.94 5.63 -11.94
N ASN A 49 1.94 4.85 -12.37
CA ASN A 49 1.90 3.40 -12.15
C ASN A 49 3.15 2.67 -12.71
N ALA A 50 3.94 3.30 -13.59
CA ALA A 50 5.19 2.74 -14.09
C ALA A 50 6.29 2.67 -13.02
N LEU A 51 6.22 3.49 -11.96
CA LEU A 51 7.23 3.51 -10.89
C LEU A 51 7.32 2.15 -10.18
N ASN A 52 6.19 1.57 -9.81
CA ASN A 52 6.16 0.29 -9.09
C ASN A 52 6.76 -0.85 -9.92
N THR A 53 6.45 -0.88 -11.22
CA THR A 53 7.07 -1.82 -12.17
C THR A 53 8.57 -1.60 -12.28
N MET A 54 9.03 -0.35 -12.32
CA MET A 54 10.46 -0.02 -12.35
C MET A 54 11.16 -0.50 -11.09
N ILE A 55 10.64 -0.19 -9.90
CA ILE A 55 11.20 -0.61 -8.61
C ILE A 55 11.32 -2.14 -8.55
N TYR A 56 10.24 -2.86 -8.91
CA TYR A 56 10.23 -4.32 -8.91
C TYR A 56 11.31 -4.89 -9.85
N ASN A 57 11.38 -4.40 -11.09
CA ASN A 57 12.36 -4.89 -12.06
C ASN A 57 13.79 -4.59 -11.61
N THR A 58 14.06 -3.37 -11.14
CA THR A 58 15.39 -2.98 -10.63
C THR A 58 15.80 -3.85 -9.44
N ALA A 59 14.92 -4.11 -8.48
CA ALA A 59 15.22 -4.97 -7.34
C ALA A 59 15.49 -6.42 -7.78
N ARG A 60 14.67 -6.97 -8.67
CA ARG A 60 14.85 -8.32 -9.23
C ARG A 60 16.19 -8.46 -9.93
N ASP A 61 16.51 -7.52 -10.82
CA ASP A 61 17.74 -7.56 -11.61
C ASP A 61 18.97 -7.41 -10.68
N PHE A 62 18.88 -6.56 -9.65
CA PHE A 62 19.90 -6.44 -8.61
C PHE A 62 20.16 -7.76 -7.86
N LEU A 63 19.11 -8.52 -7.52
CA LEU A 63 19.25 -9.84 -6.88
C LEU A 63 19.98 -10.85 -7.79
N ILE A 64 19.68 -10.85 -9.09
CA ILE A 64 20.34 -11.73 -10.06
C ILE A 64 21.82 -11.34 -10.19
N GLU A 65 22.08 -10.06 -10.48
CA GLU A 65 23.41 -9.58 -10.85
C GLU A 65 24.38 -9.59 -9.68
N HIS A 66 23.93 -9.13 -8.50
CA HIS A 66 24.79 -8.94 -7.34
C HIS A 66 24.71 -10.08 -6.32
N TYR A 67 23.53 -10.68 -6.13
CA TYR A 67 23.35 -11.78 -5.17
C TYR A 67 23.31 -13.17 -5.80
N LYS A 68 23.48 -13.27 -7.13
CA LYS A 68 23.57 -14.53 -7.87
C LYS A 68 22.33 -15.42 -7.71
N TYR A 69 21.17 -14.78 -7.57
CA TYR A 69 19.89 -15.49 -7.63
C TYR A 69 19.70 -16.14 -9.01
N PRO A 70 18.94 -17.24 -9.12
CA PRO A 70 18.74 -17.94 -10.39
C PRO A 70 18.16 -17.04 -11.48
N GLU A 71 18.75 -17.03 -12.68
CA GLU A 71 18.25 -16.25 -13.84
C GLU A 71 16.77 -16.52 -14.16
N GLY A 72 16.26 -17.70 -13.80
CA GLY A 72 14.85 -18.06 -13.95
C GLY A 72 13.88 -17.09 -13.28
N ILE A 73 14.28 -16.32 -12.26
CA ILE A 73 13.38 -15.33 -11.64
C ILE A 73 13.08 -14.13 -12.55
N ARG A 74 13.88 -13.92 -13.61
CA ARG A 74 13.64 -12.86 -14.61
C ARG A 74 12.33 -13.03 -15.37
N GLN A 75 11.77 -14.24 -15.39
CA GLN A 75 10.48 -14.53 -16.03
C GLN A 75 9.27 -13.91 -15.28
N TYR A 76 9.45 -13.56 -14.00
CA TYR A 76 8.37 -12.97 -13.20
C TYR A 76 8.27 -11.46 -13.43
N TYR A 77 7.04 -11.00 -13.65
CA TYR A 77 6.69 -9.61 -13.87
C TYR A 77 5.94 -9.04 -12.65
N TYR A 78 5.98 -7.71 -12.51
CA TYR A 78 5.23 -7.01 -11.49
C TYR A 78 3.71 -7.17 -11.71
N ILE A 79 2.98 -7.51 -10.65
CA ILE A 79 1.52 -7.68 -10.66
C ILE A 79 0.93 -6.62 -9.72
N SER A 80 0.33 -5.57 -10.30
CA SER A 80 -0.11 -4.39 -9.55
C SER A 80 -1.24 -4.65 -8.54
N ASN A 81 -1.99 -5.75 -8.70
CA ASN A 81 -3.11 -6.11 -7.85
C ASN A 81 -2.82 -7.31 -6.93
N PHE A 82 -1.56 -7.74 -6.83
CA PHE A 82 -1.18 -8.87 -5.97
C PHE A 82 -1.03 -8.44 -4.50
N ALA A 83 -0.19 -7.44 -4.24
CA ALA A 83 0.07 -6.95 -2.90
C ALA A 83 -0.82 -5.75 -2.57
N ALA A 84 -1.30 -5.70 -1.34
CA ALA A 84 -1.95 -4.53 -0.76
C ALA A 84 -0.97 -3.81 0.17
N GLN A 85 -1.23 -2.54 0.44
CA GLN A 85 -0.52 -1.80 1.47
C GLN A 85 -0.74 -2.45 2.85
N ASP A 86 0.27 -2.35 3.72
CA ASP A 86 0.26 -2.84 5.11
C ASP A 86 0.19 -4.36 5.28
N LEU A 87 0.68 -5.13 4.31
CA LEU A 87 0.91 -6.56 4.49
C LEU A 87 2.14 -6.82 5.36
N HIS A 88 2.02 -7.79 6.25
CA HIS A 88 3.09 -8.25 7.12
C HIS A 88 3.86 -9.40 6.46
N TYR A 89 5.19 -9.29 6.39
CA TYR A 89 6.06 -10.34 5.88
C TYR A 89 6.87 -10.99 7.00
N ASP A 90 6.60 -12.27 7.29
CA ASP A 90 7.38 -13.09 8.20
C ASP A 90 8.61 -13.62 7.46
N ILE A 91 9.77 -13.02 7.71
CA ILE A 91 11.05 -13.39 7.08
C ILE A 91 11.46 -14.83 7.43
N GLN A 92 11.16 -15.31 8.65
CA GLN A 92 11.60 -16.64 9.07
C GLN A 92 10.81 -17.74 8.36
N LYS A 93 9.52 -17.51 8.12
CA LYS A 93 8.63 -18.49 7.48
C LYS A 93 8.41 -18.22 5.99
N GLY A 94 8.79 -17.04 5.51
CA GLY A 94 8.54 -16.58 4.14
C GLY A 94 7.06 -16.35 3.85
N LEU A 95 6.26 -15.96 4.85
CA LEU A 95 4.81 -15.79 4.72
C LEU A 95 4.43 -14.33 4.60
N LEU A 96 3.52 -14.02 3.68
CA LEU A 96 2.89 -12.72 3.54
C LEU A 96 1.46 -12.79 4.08
N MET A 97 1.09 -11.93 5.03
CA MET A 97 -0.20 -11.99 5.71
C MET A 97 -0.77 -10.62 6.06
N LYS A 98 -2.10 -10.52 6.20
CA LYS A 98 -2.75 -9.33 6.73
C LYS A 98 -3.03 -9.50 8.22
N ILE A 99 -2.68 -8.49 8.99
CA ILE A 99 -2.81 -8.47 10.45
C ILE A 99 -3.74 -7.31 10.83
N ASP A 100 -4.58 -7.52 11.84
CA ASP A 100 -5.42 -6.46 12.40
C ASP A 100 -4.71 -5.66 13.52
N ALA A 101 -5.41 -4.66 14.06
CA ALA A 101 -4.88 -3.81 15.14
C ALA A 101 -4.56 -4.57 16.45
N PHE A 102 -5.06 -5.80 16.61
CA PHE A 102 -4.84 -6.65 17.78
C PHE A 102 -3.84 -7.78 17.52
N HIS A 103 -3.13 -7.73 16.39
CA HIS A 103 -2.15 -8.73 15.95
C HIS A 103 -2.74 -10.09 15.55
N TYR A 104 -4.04 -10.17 15.25
CA TYR A 104 -4.64 -11.38 14.71
C TYR A 104 -4.48 -11.44 13.19
N ILE A 105 -4.17 -12.64 12.69
CA ILE A 105 -4.09 -12.92 11.25
C ILE A 105 -5.52 -12.95 10.70
N GLN A 106 -5.76 -12.17 9.65
CA GLN A 106 -7.05 -12.20 8.97
C GLN A 106 -7.21 -13.50 8.17
N LEU A 107 -8.40 -14.12 8.26
CA LEU A 107 -8.67 -15.36 7.53
C LEU A 107 -8.44 -15.17 6.03
N GLN A 108 -7.84 -16.19 5.40
CA GLN A 108 -7.60 -16.24 3.95
C GLN A 108 -6.65 -15.16 3.41
N THR A 109 -5.74 -14.64 4.24
CA THR A 109 -4.78 -13.61 3.82
C THR A 109 -3.32 -14.06 3.84
N VAL A 110 -3.06 -15.34 4.15
CA VAL A 110 -1.69 -15.90 4.25
C VAL A 110 -1.28 -16.50 2.90
N TYR A 111 -0.15 -16.02 2.36
CA TYR A 111 0.46 -16.44 1.09
C TYR A 111 1.92 -16.83 1.27
#